data_AF-A0A932GRK6-F1
#
_entry.id   AF-A0A932GRK6-F1
#
_cell.length_a   1.000
_cell.length_b   1.000
_cell.length_c   1.000
_cell.angle_alpha   90.00
_cell.angle_beta   90.00
_cell.angle_gamma   90.00
#
_symmetry.space_group_name_H-M   'P 1'
#
loop_
_entity.id
_entity.type
_entity.pdbx_description
1 polymer ?
#
loop_
_entity_poly.entity_id
_entity_poly.type
_entity_poly.pdbx_seq_one_letter_code
_entity_poly.pdbx_strand_id
1 'polypeptide(L)'
;MSMQEQEQLQRRRQRALVEITRVTHRGGHPVFSSFDVTSISGQRYRVEIRSLRELHNSCTCPDYRTNLLGTCKHIEGVLLFLKKSLRKRWTEFTQQGPTVTQIYLQYAQEINVRVSRPLPRSQKVRALLDRYFDPEGVLQG
;
A
#
# COMPACT_ATOMS: atom_id res chain seq x y z
N MET A 1 13.92 7.35 -9.67
CA MET A 1 12.78 7.43 -10.61
C MET A 1 13.12 8.35 -11.76
N SER A 2 13.12 7.81 -12.97
CA SER A 2 13.21 8.51 -14.25
C SER A 2 12.05 9.50 -14.48
N MET A 3 12.23 10.41 -15.43
CA MET A 3 11.18 11.37 -15.85
C MET A 3 9.90 10.66 -16.31
N GLN A 4 10.05 9.55 -17.05
CA GLN A 4 8.93 8.76 -17.55
C GLN A 4 8.12 8.12 -16.40
N GLU A 5 8.80 7.55 -15.39
CA GLU A 5 8.12 7.00 -14.20
C GLU A 5 7.35 8.09 -13.43
N GLN A 6 7.91 9.30 -13.32
CA GLN A 6 7.26 10.43 -12.65
C GLN A 6 5.98 10.85 -13.38
N GLU A 7 6.01 10.92 -14.72
CA GLU A 7 4.83 11.23 -15.52
C GLU A 7 3.73 10.16 -15.34
N GLN A 8 4.12 8.89 -15.38
CA GLN A 8 3.21 7.76 -15.18
C GLN A 8 2.59 7.74 -13.77
N LEU A 9 3.35 8.15 -12.74
CA LEU A 9 2.83 8.35 -11.40
C LEU A 9 1.82 9.50 -11.34
N GLN A 10 2.14 10.65 -11.95
CA GLN A 10 1.21 11.79 -11.99
C GLN A 10 -0.10 11.44 -12.69
N ARG A 11 -0.07 10.68 -13.79
CA ARG A 11 -1.27 10.19 -14.47
C ARG A 11 -2.15 9.36 -13.53
N ARG A 12 -1.57 8.49 -12.70
CA ARG A 12 -2.32 7.69 -11.70
C ARG A 12 -2.94 8.54 -10.61
N ARG A 13 -2.24 9.57 -10.14
CA ARG A 13 -2.78 10.56 -9.19
C ARG A 13 -3.94 11.35 -9.78
N GLN A 14 -3.82 11.80 -11.03
CA GLN A 14 -4.91 12.50 -11.71
C GLN A 14 -6.13 11.61 -11.87
N ARG A 15 -5.94 10.37 -12.33
CA ARG A 15 -7.03 9.38 -12.46
C ARG A 15 -7.65 9.02 -11.12
N ALA A 16 -6.87 9.01 -10.04
CA ALA A 16 -7.40 8.79 -8.69
C ALA A 16 -8.41 9.88 -8.27
N LEU A 17 -8.17 11.13 -8.67
CA LEU A 17 -9.05 12.25 -8.37
C LEU A 17 -10.38 12.21 -9.13
N VAL A 18 -10.36 11.76 -10.39
CA VAL A 18 -11.53 11.86 -11.29
C VAL A 18 -12.25 10.53 -11.56
N GLU A 19 -11.55 9.39 -11.42
CA GLU A 19 -12.11 8.07 -11.77
C GLU A 19 -12.52 7.23 -10.56
N ILE A 20 -12.21 7.63 -9.32
CA ILE A 20 -12.58 6.88 -8.11
C ILE A 20 -13.90 7.43 -7.57
N THR A 21 -14.93 6.60 -7.57
CA THR A 21 -16.29 7.01 -7.19
C THR A 21 -16.64 6.66 -5.75
N ARG A 22 -16.09 5.55 -5.23
CA ARG A 22 -16.37 5.08 -3.88
C ARG A 22 -15.16 4.40 -3.26
N VAL A 23 -14.88 4.75 -2.01
CA VAL A 23 -13.94 4.03 -1.13
C VAL A 23 -14.73 3.53 0.07
N THR A 24 -14.60 2.26 0.42
CA THR A 24 -15.30 1.64 1.55
C THR A 24 -14.31 0.86 2.40
N HIS A 25 -14.18 1.25 3.66
CA HIS A 25 -13.32 0.59 4.65
C HIS A 25 -13.87 -0.79 5.03
N ARG A 26 -12.99 -1.76 5.28
CA ARG A 26 -13.37 -3.17 5.50
C ARG A 26 -12.70 -3.88 6.69
N GLY A 27 -11.67 -3.30 7.30
CA GLY A 27 -10.94 -3.95 8.39
C GLY A 27 -11.21 -3.34 9.76
N GLY A 28 -10.46 -3.76 10.77
CA GLY A 28 -10.61 -3.26 12.14
C GLY A 28 -9.82 -1.98 12.44
N HIS A 29 -8.70 -1.75 11.74
CA HIS A 29 -7.84 -0.59 11.97
C HIS A 29 -8.26 0.59 11.07
N PRO A 30 -8.38 1.83 11.57
CA PRO A 30 -8.92 2.97 10.80
C PRO A 30 -8.11 3.35 9.55
N VAL A 31 -6.82 3.01 9.52
CA VAL A 31 -5.88 3.37 8.44
C VAL A 31 -5.26 2.14 7.78
N PHE A 32 -4.43 1.39 8.52
CA PHE A 32 -3.76 0.19 8.04
C PHE A 32 -4.70 -1.01 7.92
N SER A 33 -5.47 -1.03 6.85
CA SER A 33 -6.58 -1.94 6.64
C SER A 33 -6.82 -2.20 5.15
N SER A 34 -7.71 -3.14 4.85
CA SER A 34 -8.31 -3.31 3.54
C SER A 34 -9.40 -2.27 3.27
N PHE A 35 -9.48 -1.85 2.01
CA PHE A 35 -10.48 -0.94 1.44
C PHE A 35 -10.96 -1.50 0.11
N ASP A 36 -12.27 -1.47 -0.10
CA ASP A 36 -12.85 -1.71 -1.41
C ASP A 36 -13.00 -0.38 -2.15
N VAL A 37 -12.52 -0.33 -3.39
CA VAL A 37 -12.46 0.87 -4.22
C VAL A 37 -13.21 0.63 -5.51
N THR A 38 -14.19 1.48 -5.81
CA THR A 38 -14.99 1.42 -7.04
C THR A 38 -14.55 2.54 -7.98
N SER A 39 -14.34 2.19 -9.26
CA SER A 39 -14.06 3.16 -10.32
C SER A 39 -15.34 3.62 -11.04
N ILE A 40 -15.24 4.68 -11.84
CA ILE A 40 -16.32 5.15 -12.73
C ILE A 40 -16.83 4.06 -13.69
N SER A 41 -16.00 3.07 -14.03
CA SER A 41 -16.39 1.92 -14.84
C SER A 41 -17.26 0.89 -14.09
N GLY A 42 -17.57 1.11 -12.81
CA GLY A 42 -18.26 0.15 -11.94
C GLY A 42 -17.37 -0.97 -11.40
N GLN A 43 -16.16 -1.12 -11.93
CA GLN A 43 -15.22 -2.14 -11.46
C GLN A 43 -14.75 -1.87 -10.03
N ARG A 44 -14.65 -2.94 -9.24
CA ARG A 44 -14.30 -2.90 -7.82
C ARG A 44 -13.01 -3.68 -7.57
N TYR A 45 -12.08 -3.05 -6.87
CA TYR A 45 -10.81 -3.66 -6.47
C TYR A 45 -10.58 -3.49 -4.97
N ARG A 46 -9.72 -4.33 -4.41
CA ARG A 46 -9.31 -4.25 -3.01
C ARG A 46 -7.92 -3.64 -2.92
N VAL A 47 -7.77 -2.70 -1.99
CA VAL A 47 -6.52 -2.05 -1.64
C VAL A 47 -6.20 -2.40 -0.19
N GLU A 48 -4.97 -2.86 0.06
CA GLU A 48 -4.43 -3.03 1.41
C GLU A 48 -3.47 -1.87 1.70
N ILE A 49 -3.78 -1.08 2.74
CA ILE A 49 -2.94 0.03 3.18
C ILE A 49 -2.01 -0.45 4.28
N ARG A 50 -0.70 -0.35 4.03
CA ARG A 50 0.38 -0.65 4.99
C ARG A 50 1.24 0.56 5.30
N SER A 51 1.25 1.56 4.42
CA SER A 51 1.95 2.83 4.65
C SER A 51 1.23 3.99 3.99
N LEU A 52 1.32 5.17 4.60
CA LEU A 52 0.80 6.41 4.03
C LEU A 52 1.87 7.20 3.26
N ARG A 53 3.13 6.76 3.30
CA ARG A 53 4.28 7.42 2.64
C ARG A 53 5.03 6.46 1.72
N GLU A 54 5.32 5.26 2.21
CA GLU A 54 6.08 4.25 1.49
C GLU A 54 5.20 3.49 0.49
N LEU A 55 5.82 2.98 -0.57
CA LEU A 55 5.15 2.20 -1.63
C LEU A 55 4.87 0.74 -1.20
N HIS A 56 4.44 0.52 0.04
CA HIS A 56 4.19 -0.80 0.63
C HIS A 56 2.74 -1.28 0.47
N ASN A 57 1.88 -0.44 -0.10
CA ASN A 57 0.48 -0.75 -0.31
C ASN A 57 0.32 -1.71 -1.48
N SER A 58 -0.78 -2.47 -1.49
CA SER A 58 -1.06 -3.42 -2.57
C SER A 58 -2.49 -3.27 -3.09
N CYS A 59 -2.69 -3.52 -4.38
CA CYS A 59 -4.02 -3.53 -4.98
C CYS A 59 -4.27 -4.82 -5.76
N THR A 60 -5.52 -5.27 -5.82
CA THR A 60 -5.91 -6.42 -6.64
C THR A 60 -6.11 -6.08 -8.13
N CYS A 61 -5.95 -4.82 -8.54
CA CYS A 61 -6.16 -4.43 -9.94
C CYS A 61 -5.01 -4.90 -10.85
N PRO A 62 -5.29 -5.21 -12.13
CA PRO A 62 -4.26 -5.62 -13.08
C PRO A 62 -3.15 -4.59 -13.26
N ASP A 63 -3.51 -3.29 -13.31
CA ASP A 63 -2.55 -2.19 -13.47
C ASP A 63 -1.45 -2.24 -12.41
N TYR A 64 -1.80 -2.44 -11.13
CA TYR A 64 -0.81 -2.52 -10.05
C TYR A 64 0.18 -3.68 -10.23
N ARG A 65 -0.29 -4.83 -10.75
CA ARG A 65 0.55 -6.02 -10.94
C ARG A 65 1.52 -5.88 -12.11
N THR A 66 1.21 -5.05 -13.09
CA THR A 66 1.98 -4.97 -14.34
C THR A 66 2.75 -3.67 -14.51
N ASN A 67 2.39 -2.59 -13.80
CA ASN A 67 2.99 -1.28 -14.02
C ASN A 67 4.34 -1.06 -13.34
N LEU A 68 4.66 -1.86 -12.30
CA LEU A 68 5.93 -1.82 -11.57
C LEU A 68 6.27 -0.44 -10.94
N LEU A 69 5.27 0.39 -10.63
CA LEU A 69 5.44 1.71 -9.99
C LEU A 69 5.21 1.69 -8.47
N GLY A 70 4.82 0.54 -7.88
CA GLY A 70 4.47 0.47 -6.46
C GLY A 70 3.13 1.09 -6.11
N THR A 71 2.37 1.58 -7.11
CA THR A 71 1.06 2.19 -6.90
C THR A 71 0.16 2.07 -8.14
N CYS A 72 -1.12 2.35 -7.96
CA CYS A 72 -2.12 2.45 -9.02
C CYS A 72 -3.14 3.53 -8.64
N LYS A 73 -4.03 3.91 -9.56
CA LYS A 73 -5.07 4.91 -9.26
C LYS A 73 -5.94 4.55 -8.04
N HIS A 74 -6.12 3.26 -7.74
CA HIS A 74 -6.93 2.82 -6.60
C HIS A 74 -6.21 3.04 -5.27
N ILE A 75 -4.90 2.75 -5.20
CA ILE A 75 -4.07 3.04 -4.02
C ILE A 75 -4.05 4.54 -3.78
N GLU A 76 -3.73 5.33 -4.81
CA GLU A 76 -3.73 6.79 -4.70
C GLU A 76 -5.11 7.33 -4.27
N GLY A 77 -6.20 6.74 -4.76
CA GLY A 77 -7.57 7.11 -4.38
C GLY A 77 -7.86 6.87 -2.89
N VAL A 78 -7.39 5.73 -2.35
CA VAL A 78 -7.52 5.45 -0.90
C VAL A 78 -6.65 6.39 -0.08
N LEU A 79 -5.42 6.68 -0.52
CA LEU A 79 -4.54 7.64 0.16
C LEU A 79 -5.16 9.04 0.22
N LEU A 80 -5.79 9.50 -0.88
CA LEU A 80 -6.52 10.76 -0.92
C LEU A 80 -7.74 10.75 0.01
N PHE A 81 -8.52 9.67 -0.01
CA PHE A 81 -9.65 9.49 0.90
C PHE A 81 -9.23 9.54 2.37
N LEU A 82 -8.13 8.85 2.73
CA LEU A 82 -7.58 8.85 4.08
C LEU A 82 -7.02 10.22 4.48
N LYS A 83 -6.33 10.91 3.56
CA LYS A 83 -5.82 12.27 3.80
C LYS A 83 -6.95 13.25 4.11
N LYS A 84 -8.05 13.16 3.38
CA LYS A 84 -9.26 13.96 3.64
C LYS A 84 -9.95 13.57 4.95
N SER A 85 -10.05 12.27 5.25
CA SER A 85 -10.76 11.76 6.43
C SER A 85 -10.00 12.02 7.74
N LEU A 86 -8.68 11.87 7.74
CA LEU A 86 -7.84 12.01 8.94
C LEU A 86 -7.51 13.47 9.28
N ARG A 87 -7.50 14.37 8.29
CA ARG A 87 -7.19 15.80 8.45
C ARG A 87 -5.92 16.01 9.29
N LYS A 88 -6.03 16.59 10.49
CA LYS A 88 -4.91 16.87 11.40
C LYS A 88 -4.17 15.60 11.87
N ARG A 89 -4.85 14.45 11.92
CA ARG A 89 -4.28 13.15 12.33
C ARG A 89 -3.48 12.47 11.23
N TRP A 90 -3.46 13.01 10.00
CA TRP A 90 -2.68 12.42 8.91
C TRP A 90 -1.21 12.27 9.29
N THR A 91 -0.59 13.34 9.83
CA THR A 91 0.83 13.34 10.20
C THR A 91 1.15 12.32 11.28
N GLU A 92 0.24 12.11 12.24
CA GLU A 92 0.35 11.08 13.28
C GLU A 92 0.42 9.67 12.66
N PHE A 93 -0.53 9.33 11.80
CA PHE A 93 -0.59 8.01 11.18
C PHE A 93 0.53 7.77 10.15
N THR A 94 1.10 8.81 9.56
CA THR A 94 2.19 8.63 8.60
C THR A 94 3.50 8.10 9.21
N GLN A 95 3.64 8.11 10.54
CA GLN A 95 4.77 7.51 11.25
C GLN A 95 4.45 6.12 11.81
N GLN A 96 3.23 5.63 11.58
CA GLN A 96 2.76 4.34 12.06
C GLN A 96 2.71 3.32 10.93
N GLY A 97 2.48 2.06 11.30
CA GLY A 97 2.26 0.95 10.37
C GLY A 97 1.23 -0.04 10.91
N PRO A 98 1.01 -1.16 10.22
CA PRO A 98 0.07 -2.19 10.65
C PRO A 98 0.40 -2.72 12.05
N THR A 99 -0.62 -2.98 12.85
CA THR A 99 -0.47 -3.56 14.20
C THR A 99 -0.15 -5.06 14.17
N VAL A 100 -0.34 -5.70 13.02
CA VAL A 100 -0.06 -7.11 12.78
C VAL A 100 1.07 -7.24 11.78
N THR A 101 1.95 -8.21 11.99
CA THR A 101 2.98 -8.57 11.01
C THR A 101 2.34 -9.28 9.82
N GLN A 102 2.67 -8.83 8.61
CA GLN A 102 2.13 -9.34 7.36
C GLN A 102 3.28 -9.68 6.41
N ILE A 103 3.16 -10.78 5.67
CA ILE A 103 4.00 -11.07 4.52
C ILE A 103 3.19 -10.75 3.25
N TYR A 104 3.77 -10.01 2.31
CA TYR A 104 3.07 -9.51 1.13
C TYR A 104 3.98 -9.35 -0.09
N LEU A 105 3.38 -9.33 -1.28
CA LEU A 105 4.05 -8.99 -2.52
C LEU A 105 3.98 -7.48 -2.78
N GLN A 106 5.12 -6.87 -3.07
CA GLN A 106 5.24 -5.50 -3.56
C GLN A 106 5.57 -5.54 -5.05
N TYR A 107 4.72 -4.92 -5.87
CA TYR A 107 4.96 -4.74 -7.31
C TYR A 107 5.50 -3.33 -7.54
N ALA A 108 6.82 -3.17 -7.48
CA ALA A 108 7.53 -1.93 -7.80
C ALA A 108 8.55 -2.21 -8.92
N GLN A 109 9.65 -1.45 -9.02
CA GLN A 109 10.69 -1.68 -10.03
C GLN A 109 11.13 -3.15 -10.08
N GLU A 110 11.16 -3.79 -8.92
CA GLU A 110 11.27 -5.24 -8.76
C GLU A 110 10.07 -5.78 -7.97
N ILE A 111 9.71 -7.03 -8.25
CA ILE A 111 8.68 -7.75 -7.49
C ILE A 111 9.35 -8.34 -6.26
N ASN A 112 9.01 -7.80 -5.09
CA ASN A 112 9.61 -8.18 -3.83
C ASN A 112 8.61 -8.89 -2.92
N VAL A 113 9.02 -10.00 -2.31
CA VAL A 113 8.32 -10.54 -1.12
C VAL A 113 8.79 -9.74 0.09
N ARG A 114 7.86 -9.20 0.86
CA ARG A 114 8.16 -8.34 2.01
C ARG A 114 7.48 -8.79 3.28
N VAL A 115 8.07 -8.43 4.41
CA VAL A 115 7.46 -8.51 5.74
C VAL A 115 7.26 -7.11 6.31
N SER A 116 6.07 -6.85 6.88
CA SER A 116 5.79 -5.56 7.52
C SER A 116 6.56 -5.42 8.83
N ARG A 117 7.02 -4.20 9.10
CA ARG A 117 7.67 -3.83 10.36
C ARG A 117 6.65 -3.09 11.27
N PRO A 118 6.77 -3.20 12.61
CA PRO A 118 7.75 -3.99 13.35
C PRO A 118 7.47 -5.50 13.33
N LEU A 119 8.53 -6.30 13.52
CA LEU A 119 8.43 -7.75 13.67
C LEU A 119 7.74 -8.15 14.97
N PRO A 120 7.11 -9.35 15.02
CA PRO A 120 6.35 -9.78 16.18
C PRO A 120 7.24 -9.97 17.40
N ARG A 121 6.65 -9.89 18.61
CA ARG A 121 7.37 -10.06 19.88
C ARG A 121 7.89 -11.49 20.12
N SER A 122 7.28 -12.48 19.47
CA SER A 122 7.72 -13.88 19.58
C SER A 122 9.15 -14.02 19.06
N GLN A 123 10.09 -14.35 19.96
CA GLN A 123 11.50 -14.47 19.62
C GLN A 123 11.76 -15.52 18.55
N LYS A 124 11.05 -16.66 18.59
CA LYS A 124 11.16 -17.73 17.59
C LYS A 124 10.74 -17.24 16.20
N VAL A 125 9.61 -16.55 16.10
CA VAL A 125 9.11 -16.02 14.82
C VAL A 125 10.01 -14.90 14.32
N ARG A 126 10.46 -14.01 15.21
CA ARG A 126 11.41 -12.94 14.86
C ARG A 126 12.72 -13.51 14.30
N ALA A 127 13.33 -14.47 14.99
CA ALA A 127 14.57 -15.11 14.53
C ALA A 127 14.40 -15.82 13.17
N LEU A 128 13.23 -16.40 12.91
CA LEU A 128 12.92 -16.96 11.59
C LEU A 128 12.84 -15.88 10.52
N LEU A 129 12.12 -14.79 10.79
CA LEU A 129 11.95 -13.70 9.82
C LEU A 129 13.27 -12.96 9.55
N ASP A 130 14.07 -12.69 10.58
CA ASP A 130 15.38 -12.05 10.43
C ASP A 130 16.40 -12.92 9.69
N ARG A 131 16.19 -14.24 9.58
CA ARG A 131 17.02 -15.12 8.75
C ARG A 131 16.79 -14.92 7.26
N TYR A 132 15.55 -14.60 6.87
CA TYR A 132 15.13 -14.58 5.48
C TYR A 132 14.83 -13.18 4.96
N PHE A 133 14.62 -12.19 5.82
CA PHE A 133 14.31 -10.82 5.42
C PHE A 133 15.38 -9.85 5.94
N ASP A 134 15.83 -8.95 5.07
CA ASP A 134 16.76 -7.87 5.43
C ASP A 134 16.12 -6.86 6.42
N PRO A 135 16.88 -5.92 7.00
CA PRO A 135 16.35 -4.91 7.90
C PRO A 135 15.17 -4.10 7.34
N GLU A 136 15.14 -3.86 6.02
CA GLU A 136 14.09 -3.17 5.27
C GLU A 136 12.83 -4.05 5.09
N GLY A 137 12.94 -5.33 5.40
CA GLY A 137 11.88 -6.32 5.34
C GLY A 137 11.68 -6.91 3.95
N VAL A 138 12.70 -6.94 3.09
CA VAL A 138 12.71 -7.60 1.78
C VAL A 138 13.31 -9.00 1.91
N LEU A 139 12.66 -9.99 1.28
CA LEU A 139 13.14 -11.37 1.27
C LEU A 139 14.50 -11.46 0.57
N GLN A 140 15.46 -12.10 1.24
CA GLN A 140 16.82 -12.34 0.77
C GLN A 140 16.92 -13.79 0.27
N GLY A 141 17.52 -13.96 -0.91
CA GLY A 141 17.70 -15.27 -1.55
C GLY A 141 18.34 -15.13 -2.93
#